data_AF-A0A0S4LGT3-F1
#
_entry.id   AF-A0A0S4LGT3-F1
#
_cell.length_a   1.000
_cell.length_b   1.000
_cell.length_c   1.000
_cell.angle_alpha   90.00
_cell.angle_beta   90.00
_cell.angle_gamma   90.00
#
_symmetry.space_group_name_H-M   'P 1'
#
loop_
_entity.id
_entity.type
_entity.pdbx_description
1 polymer ?
#
loop_
_entity_poly.entity_id
_entity_poly.type
_entity_poly.pdbx_seq_one_letter_code
_entity_poly.pdbx_strand_id
1 'polypeptide(L)'
;MFDQAFRNIDDVLRKEAGCTTELDYTEQTSWLLFLKYLDGLEQDKADEAKLEGKRYNFILDKPYRWESWAAPKGKDGKLDHNVALTGSDLTEFVTLKLFPYLHGFKQRATGPNTIEYKIGEIFGEIKNKIQSGYNLREIIDHIDELRFRSQKEKHELSHL
;
A
#
# COMPACT_ATOMS: atom_id res chain seq x y z
N MET A 1 -10.15 2.68 -16.28
CA MET A 1 -10.15 1.61 -15.25
C MET A 1 -9.76 2.20 -13.90
N PHE A 2 -8.69 3.00 -13.84
CA PHE A 2 -8.32 3.79 -12.66
C PHE A 2 -9.43 4.69 -12.14
N ASP A 3 -10.08 5.50 -12.99
CA ASP A 3 -11.15 6.42 -12.56
C ASP A 3 -12.27 5.71 -11.79
N GLN A 4 -12.63 4.50 -12.20
CA GLN A 4 -13.67 3.72 -11.53
C GLN A 4 -13.18 3.20 -10.18
N ALA A 5 -11.94 2.71 -10.10
CA ALA A 5 -11.34 2.28 -8.84
C ALA A 5 -11.21 3.45 -7.85
N PHE A 6 -10.75 4.63 -8.30
CA PHE A 6 -10.68 5.84 -7.48
C PHE A 6 -12.07 6.29 -6.99
N ARG A 7 -13.08 6.28 -7.87
CA ARG A 7 -14.47 6.57 -7.46
C ARG A 7 -14.97 5.58 -6.41
N ASN A 8 -14.70 4.29 -6.58
CA ASN A 8 -15.10 3.28 -5.61
C ASN A 8 -14.38 3.49 -4.26
N ILE A 9 -13.08 3.79 -4.27
CA ILE A 9 -12.31 4.11 -3.07
C ILE A 9 -12.88 5.33 -2.35
N ASP A 10 -13.18 6.41 -3.10
CA ASP A 10 -13.81 7.62 -2.56
C ASP A 10 -15.18 7.32 -1.94
N ASP A 11 -16.00 6.49 -2.59
CA ASP A 11 -17.32 6.11 -2.09
C ASP A 11 -17.26 5.31 -0.80
N VAL A 12 -16.20 4.51 -0.60
CA VAL A 12 -15.95 3.81 0.67
C VAL A 12 -15.46 4.79 1.73
N LEU A 13 -14.52 5.68 1.39
CA LEU A 13 -13.96 6.67 2.31
C LEU A 13 -15.00 7.70 2.78
N ARG A 14 -15.98 8.06 1.96
CA ARG A 14 -17.11 8.91 2.35
C ARG A 14 -17.99 8.31 3.45
N LYS A 15 -17.94 6.99 3.62
CA LYS A 15 -18.67 6.26 4.68
C LYS A 15 -17.80 6.08 5.94
N GLU A 16 -16.54 6.48 5.91
CA GLU A 16 -15.59 6.25 6.98
C GLU A 16 -15.70 7.35 8.05
N ALA A 17 -16.00 6.96 9.29
CA ALA A 17 -16.24 7.90 10.38
C ALA A 17 -15.00 8.76 10.72
N GLY A 18 -13.79 8.22 10.50
CA GLY A 18 -12.55 8.95 10.76
C GLY A 18 -12.11 9.89 9.63
N CYS A 19 -12.76 9.87 8.47
CA CYS A 19 -12.44 10.74 7.34
C CYS A 19 -13.56 11.77 7.14
N THR A 20 -13.26 13.05 7.38
CA THR A 20 -14.28 14.11 7.42
C THR A 20 -14.11 15.17 6.34
N THR A 21 -12.97 15.16 5.66
CA THR A 21 -12.59 16.14 4.63
C THR A 21 -12.08 15.45 3.37
N GLU A 22 -12.14 16.12 2.23
CA GLU A 22 -11.54 15.61 0.98
C GLU A 22 -10.02 15.42 1.10
N LEU A 23 -9.38 16.21 1.96
CA LEU A 23 -7.98 16.04 2.30
C LEU A 23 -7.74 14.70 3.01
N ASP A 24 -8.63 14.28 3.91
CA ASP A 24 -8.55 12.96 4.55
C ASP A 24 -8.62 11.84 3.51
N TYR A 25 -9.56 11.92 2.57
CA TYR A 25 -9.71 10.88 1.54
C TYR A 25 -8.45 10.76 0.67
N THR A 26 -7.91 11.91 0.26
CA THR A 26 -6.68 11.98 -0.53
C THR A 26 -5.50 11.41 0.26
N GLU A 27 -5.33 11.80 1.53
CA GLU A 27 -4.27 11.31 2.40
C GLU A 27 -4.34 9.78 2.58
N GLN A 28 -5.53 9.26 2.90
CA GLN A 28 -5.72 7.83 3.17
C GLN A 28 -5.55 6.97 1.91
N THR A 29 -5.99 7.45 0.76
CA THR A 29 -5.77 6.78 -0.52
C THR A 29 -4.29 6.81 -0.93
N SER A 30 -3.62 7.95 -0.73
CA SER A 30 -2.25 8.17 -1.17
C SER A 30 -1.24 7.22 -0.51
N TRP A 31 -1.35 6.97 0.80
CA TRP A 31 -0.38 6.10 1.47
C TRP A 31 -0.56 4.63 1.09
N LEU A 32 -1.79 4.18 0.85
CA LEU A 32 -2.06 2.84 0.34
C LEU A 32 -1.53 2.65 -1.07
N LEU A 33 -1.78 3.63 -1.95
CA LEU A 33 -1.24 3.63 -3.31
C LEU A 33 0.28 3.64 -3.32
N PHE A 34 0.90 4.42 -2.42
CA PHE A 34 2.35 4.44 -2.27
C PHE A 34 2.90 3.04 -1.93
N LEU A 35 2.31 2.34 -0.96
CA LEU A 35 2.75 0.98 -0.61
C LEU A 35 2.51 -0.03 -1.73
N LYS A 36 1.40 0.09 -2.46
CA LYS A 36 1.13 -0.75 -3.64
C LYS A 36 2.13 -0.51 -4.77
N TYR A 37 2.46 0.75 -5.02
CA TYR A 37 3.46 1.13 -6.00
C TYR A 37 4.85 0.62 -5.61
N LEU A 38 5.23 0.78 -4.34
CA LEU A 38 6.50 0.28 -3.81
C LEU A 38 6.61 -1.24 -4.00
N ASP A 39 5.58 -2.00 -3.66
CA ASP A 39 5.52 -3.45 -3.92
C ASP A 39 5.76 -3.77 -5.39
N GLY A 40 5.05 -3.10 -6.32
CA GLY A 40 5.26 -3.28 -7.75
C GLY A 40 6.70 -3.01 -8.19
N LEU A 41 7.29 -1.91 -7.72
CA LEU A 41 8.68 -1.53 -8.01
C LEU A 41 9.69 -2.55 -7.47
N GLU A 42 9.47 -3.05 -6.24
CA GLU A 42 10.36 -4.04 -5.63
C GLU A 42 10.30 -5.39 -6.34
N GLN A 43 9.11 -5.82 -6.80
CA GLN A 43 8.95 -7.04 -7.58
C GLN A 43 9.67 -6.96 -8.93
N ASP A 44 9.53 -5.83 -9.65
CA ASP A 44 10.23 -5.62 -10.92
C ASP A 44 11.76 -5.71 -10.73
N LYS A 45 12.31 -5.05 -9.69
CA LYS A 45 13.74 -5.14 -9.36
C LYS A 45 14.18 -6.53 -8.92
N ALA A 46 13.32 -7.26 -8.19
CA ALA A 46 13.60 -8.62 -7.78
C ALA A 46 13.66 -9.57 -8.98
N ASP A 47 12.77 -9.41 -9.95
CA ASP A 47 12.75 -10.16 -11.21
C ASP A 47 14.00 -9.85 -12.05
N GLU A 48 14.37 -8.58 -12.20
CA GLU A 48 15.63 -8.18 -12.87
C GLU A 48 16.86 -8.82 -12.22
N ALA A 49 17.00 -8.70 -10.89
CA ALA A 49 18.11 -9.29 -10.17
C ALA A 49 18.17 -10.82 -10.36
N LYS A 50 17.02 -11.49 -10.33
CA LYS A 50 16.92 -12.94 -10.55
C LYS A 50 17.38 -13.34 -11.96
N LEU A 51 17.02 -12.57 -12.99
CA LEU A 51 17.49 -12.79 -14.37
C LEU A 51 19.01 -12.60 -14.48
N GLU A 52 19.58 -11.69 -13.71
CA GLU A 52 21.03 -11.47 -13.62
C GLU A 52 21.76 -12.46 -12.69
N GLY A 53 21.04 -13.39 -12.05
CA GLY A 53 21.62 -14.33 -11.07
C GLY A 53 22.06 -13.67 -9.75
N LYS A 54 21.57 -12.47 -9.46
CA LYS A 54 21.85 -11.69 -8.24
C LYS A 54 20.74 -11.87 -7.22
N ARG A 55 21.09 -11.65 -5.95
CA ARG A 55 20.13 -11.58 -4.85
C ARG A 55 19.59 -10.16 -4.73
N TYR A 56 18.27 -10.00 -4.73
CA TYR A 56 17.62 -8.74 -4.38
C TYR A 56 17.27 -8.71 -2.88
N ASN A 57 17.54 -7.56 -2.25
CA ASN A 57 17.13 -7.29 -0.87
C ASN A 57 16.01 -6.26 -0.91
N PHE A 58 14.83 -6.68 -0.45
CA PHE A 58 13.67 -5.81 -0.38
C PHE A 58 13.84 -4.74 0.71
N ILE A 59 13.24 -3.59 0.49
CA ILE A 59 13.19 -2.46 1.41
C ILE A 59 12.31 -2.81 2.60
N LEU A 60 11.13 -3.38 2.35
CA LEU A 60 10.22 -3.81 3.41
C LEU A 60 10.47 -5.27 3.81
N ASP A 61 10.43 -5.54 5.11
CA ASP A 61 10.42 -6.91 5.63
C ASP A 61 9.14 -7.61 5.22
N LYS A 62 9.24 -8.93 5.01
CA LYS A 62 8.18 -9.75 4.43
C LYS A 62 6.78 -9.47 5.03
N PRO A 63 6.57 -9.42 6.35
CA PRO A 63 5.23 -9.21 6.92
C PRO A 63 4.58 -7.86 6.54
N TYR A 64 5.37 -6.86 6.14
CA TYR A 64 4.90 -5.51 5.82
C TYR A 64 4.78 -5.23 4.32
N ARG A 65 5.15 -6.20 3.48
CA ARG A 65 4.95 -6.12 2.02
C ARG A 65 3.48 -6.27 1.67
N TRP A 66 3.05 -5.59 0.62
CA TRP A 66 1.66 -5.59 0.16
C TRP A 66 1.11 -7.02 -0.02
N GLU A 67 1.89 -7.88 -0.67
CA GLU A 67 1.55 -9.29 -0.90
C GLU A 67 1.36 -10.14 0.38
N SER A 68 1.78 -9.65 1.55
CA SER A 68 1.70 -10.41 2.81
C SER A 68 0.52 -10.02 3.68
N TRP A 69 0.24 -8.72 3.84
CA TRP A 69 -0.83 -8.24 4.73
C TRP A 69 -2.02 -7.67 3.95
N ALA A 70 -1.77 -6.98 2.84
CA ALA A 70 -2.79 -6.24 2.11
C ALA A 70 -3.52 -7.14 1.11
N ALA A 71 -2.79 -7.94 0.33
CA ALA A 71 -3.38 -8.84 -0.65
C ALA A 71 -2.66 -10.21 -0.66
N PRO A 72 -2.73 -10.98 0.45
CA PRO A 72 -2.20 -12.34 0.46
C PRO A 72 -2.96 -13.20 -0.54
N LYS A 73 -2.25 -13.70 -1.55
CA LYS A 73 -2.82 -14.49 -2.63
C LYS A 73 -2.52 -15.97 -2.47
N GLY A 74 -3.53 -16.79 -2.73
CA GLY A 74 -3.42 -18.24 -2.84
C GLY A 74 -2.71 -18.66 -4.13
N LYS A 75 -2.53 -19.97 -4.30
CA LYS A 75 -1.91 -20.55 -5.51
C LYS A 75 -2.69 -20.27 -6.79
N ASP A 76 -3.98 -19.95 -6.67
CA ASP A 76 -4.86 -19.57 -7.77
C ASP A 76 -4.78 -18.08 -8.13
N GLY A 77 -3.93 -17.31 -7.44
CA GLY A 77 -3.74 -15.87 -7.66
C GLY A 77 -4.87 -15.01 -7.09
N LYS A 78 -5.84 -15.60 -6.38
CA LYS A 78 -6.93 -14.89 -5.72
C LYS A 78 -6.59 -14.60 -4.27
N LEU A 79 -7.29 -13.64 -3.67
CA LEU A 79 -7.16 -13.33 -2.24
C LEU A 79 -7.42 -14.60 -1.42
N ASP A 80 -6.48 -14.97 -0.56
CA ASP A 80 -6.67 -16.06 0.40
C ASP A 80 -7.43 -15.52 1.60
N HIS A 81 -8.75 -15.73 1.61
CA HIS A 81 -9.63 -15.29 2.69
C HIS A 81 -9.32 -15.90 4.05
N ASN A 82 -8.54 -16.99 4.13
CA ASN A 82 -8.13 -17.57 5.41
C ASN A 82 -6.94 -16.83 6.03
N VAL A 83 -6.19 -16.08 5.23
CA VAL A 83 -4.98 -15.36 5.65
C VAL A 83 -5.22 -13.85 5.67
N ALA A 84 -6.06 -13.36 4.75
CA ALA A 84 -6.37 -11.94 4.64
C ALA A 84 -6.98 -11.39 5.93
N LEU A 85 -6.31 -10.40 6.51
CA LEU A 85 -6.82 -9.67 7.67
C LEU A 85 -8.05 -8.84 7.26
N THR A 86 -9.04 -8.77 8.14
CA THR A 86 -10.24 -7.94 8.01
C THR A 86 -10.70 -7.45 9.39
N GLY A 87 -11.70 -6.58 9.44
CA GLY A 87 -12.26 -6.08 10.70
C GLY A 87 -11.19 -5.53 11.65
N SER A 88 -11.34 -5.81 12.96
CA SER A 88 -10.40 -5.33 13.99
C SER A 88 -8.96 -5.77 13.76
N ASP A 89 -8.75 -6.98 13.25
CA ASP A 89 -7.39 -7.53 13.11
C ASP A 89 -6.59 -6.75 12.06
N LEU A 90 -7.24 -6.27 11.01
CA LEU A 90 -6.61 -5.43 9.99
C LEU A 90 -6.27 -4.05 10.53
N THR A 91 -7.17 -3.40 11.26
CA THR A 91 -6.91 -2.06 11.82
C THR A 91 -5.89 -2.11 12.94
N GLU A 92 -5.88 -3.17 13.75
CA GLU A 92 -4.86 -3.42 14.77
C GLU A 92 -3.49 -3.64 14.12
N PHE A 93 -3.40 -4.47 13.08
CA PHE A 93 -2.15 -4.67 12.34
C PHE A 93 -1.62 -3.34 11.77
N VAL A 94 -2.47 -2.57 11.10
CA VAL A 94 -2.06 -1.30 10.48
C VAL A 94 -1.58 -0.32 11.55
N THR A 95 -2.34 -0.15 12.63
CA THR A 95 -2.05 0.84 13.68
C THR A 95 -0.87 0.44 14.56
N LEU A 96 -0.82 -0.80 15.02
CA LEU A 96 0.15 -1.25 16.03
C LEU A 96 1.42 -1.85 15.43
N LYS A 97 1.41 -2.26 14.17
CA LYS A 97 2.56 -2.94 13.54
C LYS A 97 3.07 -2.20 12.30
N LEU A 98 2.22 -1.98 11.30
CA LEU A 98 2.65 -1.42 10.01
C LEU A 98 3.13 0.03 10.14
N PHE A 99 2.32 0.91 10.72
CA PHE A 99 2.68 2.33 10.86
C PHE A 99 3.94 2.52 11.71
N PRO A 100 4.07 1.90 12.90
CA PRO A 100 5.32 1.97 13.68
C PRO A 100 6.54 1.46 12.92
N TYR A 101 6.39 0.38 12.14
CA TYR A 101 7.47 -0.15 11.32
C TYR A 101 7.92 0.84 10.24
N LEU A 102 6.97 1.43 9.50
CA LEU A 102 7.26 2.41 8.44
C LEU A 102 7.82 3.72 9.00
N HIS A 103 7.29 4.19 10.13
CA HIS A 103 7.81 5.35 10.85
C HIS A 103 9.30 5.18 11.23
N GLY A 104 9.71 3.98 11.64
CA GLY A 104 11.10 3.66 11.98
C GLY A 104 12.11 3.83 10.83
N PHE A 105 11.67 4.01 9.57
CA PHE A 105 12.59 4.28 8.46
C PHE A 105 13.27 5.64 8.55
N LYS A 106 12.65 6.63 9.22
CA LYS A 106 13.24 7.96 9.41
C LYS A 106 14.62 7.92 10.08
N GLN A 107 14.83 6.94 10.96
CA GLN A 107 16.08 6.74 11.70
C GLN A 107 17.08 5.83 10.96
N ARG A 108 16.62 5.09 9.94
CA ARG A 108 17.40 4.07 9.20
C ARG A 108 17.89 4.55 7.84
N ALA A 109 17.36 5.66 7.34
CA ALA A 109 17.77 6.21 6.05
C ALA A 109 19.24 6.64 6.05
N THR A 110 20.00 6.17 5.07
CA THR A 110 21.43 6.52 4.89
C THR A 110 21.64 7.89 4.25
N GLY A 111 20.56 8.53 3.79
CA GLY A 111 20.56 9.89 3.24
C GLY A 111 19.19 10.31 2.68
N PRO A 112 19.01 11.61 2.41
CA PRO A 112 17.71 12.19 2.02
C PRO A 112 17.19 11.75 0.65
N ASN A 113 18.04 11.17 -0.21
CA ASN A 113 17.68 10.75 -1.56
C ASN A 113 17.26 9.26 -1.67
N THR A 114 17.08 8.58 -0.54
CA THR A 114 16.70 7.15 -0.50
C THR A 114 15.18 6.95 -0.48
N ILE A 115 14.69 5.79 -0.91
CA ILE A 115 13.25 5.47 -0.82
C ILE A 115 12.87 5.30 0.66
N GLU A 116 13.78 4.75 1.46
CA GLU A 116 13.73 4.61 2.91
C GLU A 116 13.45 5.95 3.58
N TYR A 117 14.19 7.00 3.21
CA TYR A 117 13.93 8.35 3.72
C TYR A 117 12.52 8.82 3.41
N LYS A 118 12.06 8.64 2.16
CA LYS A 118 10.69 9.02 1.75
C LYS A 118 9.62 8.27 2.53
N ILE A 119 9.82 6.97 2.80
CA ILE A 119 8.93 6.18 3.67
C ILE A 119 8.88 6.82 5.06
N GLY A 120 10.04 7.09 5.65
CA GLY A 120 10.13 7.68 6.99
C GLY A 120 9.47 9.07 7.10
N GLU A 121 9.58 9.89 6.07
CA GLU A 121 8.96 11.22 6.04
C GLU A 121 7.44 11.13 5.86
N ILE A 122 6.95 10.33 4.92
CA ILE A 122 5.50 10.16 4.69
C ILE A 122 4.84 9.64 5.97
N PHE A 123 5.31 8.50 6.49
CA PHE A 123 4.74 7.85 7.67
C PHE A 123 5.18 8.49 9.00
N GLY A 124 5.97 9.56 8.93
CA GLY A 124 6.25 10.47 10.05
C GLY A 124 5.11 11.45 10.31
N GLU A 125 4.44 11.89 9.25
CA GLU A 125 3.47 12.99 9.28
C GLU A 125 2.02 12.49 9.19
N ILE A 126 1.78 11.34 8.55
CA ILE A 126 0.44 10.79 8.38
C ILE A 126 0.05 9.80 9.48
N LYS A 127 -1.26 9.67 9.71
CA LYS A 127 -1.85 8.61 10.55
C LYS A 127 -2.96 7.91 9.79
N ASN A 128 -3.17 6.63 10.08
CA ASN A 128 -4.36 5.93 9.59
C ASN A 128 -5.60 6.55 10.24
N LYS A 129 -6.50 7.08 9.42
CA LYS A 129 -7.80 7.61 9.85
C LYS A 129 -8.95 6.64 9.59
N ILE A 130 -8.69 5.55 8.86
CA ILE A 130 -9.70 4.52 8.58
C ILE A 130 -9.88 3.65 9.82
N GLN A 131 -11.04 3.76 10.48
CA GLN A 131 -11.38 3.06 11.71
C GLN A 131 -12.07 1.73 11.44
N SER A 132 -12.85 1.63 10.35
CA SER A 132 -13.48 0.37 9.96
C SER A 132 -12.50 -0.50 9.17
N GLY A 133 -12.12 -1.64 9.73
CA GLY A 133 -11.29 -2.62 9.01
C GLY A 133 -12.00 -3.28 7.84
N TYR A 134 -13.33 -3.27 7.81
CA TYR A 134 -14.08 -3.72 6.64
C TYR A 134 -13.97 -2.71 5.50
N ASN A 135 -14.07 -1.41 5.79
CA ASN A 135 -13.87 -0.36 4.79
C ASN A 135 -12.42 -0.37 4.29
N LEU A 136 -11.45 -0.52 5.20
CA LEU A 136 -10.04 -0.62 4.84
C LEU A 136 -9.78 -1.82 3.92
N ARG A 137 -10.37 -2.98 4.20
CA ARG A 137 -10.31 -4.16 3.32
C ARG A 137 -10.83 -3.85 1.92
N GLU A 138 -12.02 -3.26 1.82
CA GLU A 138 -12.65 -2.90 0.53
C GLU A 138 -11.77 -1.92 -0.28
N ILE A 139 -11.19 -0.90 0.38
CA ILE A 139 -10.25 0.03 -0.25
C ILE A 139 -9.02 -0.71 -0.77
N ILE A 140 -8.42 -1.59 0.05
CA ILE A 140 -7.24 -2.36 -0.37
C ILE A 140 -7.58 -3.28 -1.55
N ASP A 141 -8.77 -3.88 -1.59
CA ASP A 141 -9.21 -4.72 -2.71
C ASP A 141 -9.25 -3.91 -4.02
N HIS A 142 -9.85 -2.72 -4.00
CA HIS A 142 -9.86 -1.83 -5.17
C HIS A 142 -8.46 -1.37 -5.57
N ILE A 143 -7.56 -1.11 -4.61
CA ILE A 143 -6.18 -0.73 -4.91
C ILE A 143 -5.37 -1.92 -5.47
N ASP A 144 -5.62 -3.15 -5.03
CA ASP A 144 -4.90 -4.33 -5.54
C ASP A 144 -5.25 -4.69 -6.99
N GLU A 145 -6.44 -4.28 -7.44
CA GLU A 145 -6.86 -4.36 -8.84
C GLU A 145 -6.01 -3.46 -9.74
N LEU A 146 -5.44 -2.38 -9.20
CA LEU A 146 -4.59 -1.47 -9.96
C LEU A 146 -3.30 -2.15 -10.39
N ARG A 147 -2.96 -1.98 -11.68
CA ARG A 147 -1.74 -2.49 -12.31
C ARG A 147 -0.89 -1.29 -12.72
N PHE A 148 0.29 -1.15 -12.10
CA PHE A 148 1.19 -0.01 -12.32
C PHE A 148 2.29 -0.28 -13.37
N ARG A 149 2.20 -1.41 -14.10
CA ARG A 149 3.34 -2.00 -14.81
C ARG A 149 3.47 -1.53 -16.26
N SER A 150 2.38 -1.26 -16.97
CA SER A 150 2.47 -0.84 -18.37
C SER A 150 2.69 0.68 -18.51
N GLN A 151 3.39 1.10 -19.57
CA GLN A 151 3.56 2.51 -19.92
C GLN A 151 2.21 3.22 -20.11
N LYS A 152 1.20 2.49 -20.61
CA LYS A 152 -0.17 2.99 -20.76
C LYS A 152 -0.80 3.32 -19.40
N GLU A 153 -0.65 2.42 -18.42
CA GLU A 153 -1.18 2.61 -17.06
C GLU A 153 -0.44 3.74 -16.32
N LYS A 154 0.89 3.86 -16.49
CA LYS A 154 1.67 4.99 -15.96
C LYS A 154 1.22 6.32 -16.54
N HIS A 155 0.86 6.35 -17.83
CA HIS A 155 0.32 7.53 -18.48
C HIS A 155 -1.08 7.87 -17.96
N GLU A 156 -1.96 6.87 -17.78
CA GLU A 156 -3.31 7.05 -17.19
C GLU A 156 -3.24 7.63 -15.77
N LEU A 157 -2.28 7.19 -14.94
CA LEU A 157 -2.04 7.75 -13.60
C LEU A 157 -1.53 9.20 -13.59
N SER A 158 -0.84 9.65 -14.65
CA SER A 158 -0.32 11.01 -14.73
C SER A 158 -1.33 12.05 -15.21
N HIS A 159 -2.46 11.60 -15.76
CA HIS A 159 -3.57 12.45 -16.25
C HIS A 159 -4.71 12.64 -15.25
N LEU A 160 -4.64 11.94 -14.12
CA LEU A 160 -5.53 12.09 -12.97
C LEU A 160 -5.00 13.16 -12.02
#